data_AF-A0A2N3CJY8-F1
#
_entry.id   AF-A0A2N3CJY8-F1
#
_cell.length_a   1.000
_cell.length_b   1.000
_cell.length_c   1.000
_cell.angle_alpha   90.00
_cell.angle_beta   90.00
_cell.angle_gamma   90.00
#
_symmetry.space_group_name_H-M   'P 1'
#
loop_
_entity.id
_entity.type
_entity.pdbx_description
1 polymer ?
#
loop_
_entity_poly.entity_id
_entity_poly.type
_entity_poly.pdbx_seq_one_letter_code
_entity_poly.pdbx_strand_id
1 'polypeptide(L)'
;MSAPVVRLHLYFAREAPRAVILRQGPARQFRMILWHTDTDAFEDGQWVKRKVYTERCAISPDGRHFIYFMLDGKWHAEAEGAYTAVCRPPHFTALALFPEGSTWGGGGEFIDARHFVASGGGDIIGGAKGLERLGRAAPTPENATGLVRADGSRAALAPDVRHRLLEGDGWRPPLDRYDTQGGCLYRRHGGGMELIRDFTAMRFEGEAPP
;
A
#
# COMPACT_ATOMS: atom_id res chain seq x y z
N MET A 1 -21.22 -7.07 -25.10
CA MET A 1 -19.99 -6.58 -24.46
C MET A 1 -19.74 -7.45 -23.24
N SER A 2 -18.55 -8.04 -23.07
CA SER A 2 -18.24 -8.80 -21.86
C SER A 2 -18.14 -7.86 -20.66
N ALA A 3 -18.53 -8.33 -19.48
CA ALA A 3 -18.41 -7.55 -18.27
C ALA A 3 -16.92 -7.18 -18.02
N PRO A 4 -16.64 -5.94 -17.56
CA PRO A 4 -15.28 -5.50 -17.31
C PRO A 4 -14.59 -6.38 -16.26
N VAL A 5 -13.35 -6.80 -16.54
CA VAL A 5 -12.57 -7.63 -15.61
C VAL A 5 -12.17 -6.80 -14.39
N VAL A 6 -12.60 -7.25 -13.21
CA VAL A 6 -12.20 -6.70 -11.91
C VAL A 6 -11.08 -7.55 -11.32
N ARG A 7 -10.03 -6.89 -10.83
CA ARG A 7 -8.92 -7.53 -10.10
C ARG A 7 -8.84 -6.96 -8.70
N LEU A 8 -8.56 -7.80 -7.72
CA LEU A 8 -8.35 -7.40 -6.34
C LEU A 8 -6.88 -7.62 -5.99
N HIS A 9 -6.23 -6.60 -5.43
CA HIS A 9 -4.86 -6.69 -4.92
C HIS A 9 -4.90 -6.51 -3.40
N LEU A 10 -4.38 -7.48 -2.67
CA LEU A 10 -4.54 -7.59 -1.21
C LEU A 10 -3.23 -7.25 -0.49
N TYR A 11 -3.31 -6.41 0.54
CA TYR A 11 -2.19 -6.02 1.39
C TYR A 11 -2.58 -6.21 2.85
N PHE A 12 -1.98 -7.20 3.52
CA PHE A 12 -2.32 -7.55 4.90
C PHE A 12 -1.38 -6.86 5.89
N ALA A 13 -1.96 -6.21 6.90
CA ALA A 13 -1.22 -5.71 8.04
C ALA A 13 -0.71 -6.90 8.86
N ARG A 14 0.54 -6.83 9.33
CA ARG A 14 1.15 -7.91 10.13
C ARG A 14 0.59 -7.99 11.55
N GLU A 15 0.36 -6.84 12.17
CA GLU A 15 0.13 -6.69 13.61
C GLU A 15 -1.32 -6.27 13.94
N ALA A 16 -2.18 -6.20 12.92
CA ALA A 16 -3.58 -5.86 13.07
C ALA A 16 -4.44 -6.70 12.12
N PRO A 17 -5.70 -7.00 12.48
CA PRO A 17 -6.64 -7.70 11.60
C PRO A 17 -7.19 -6.77 10.51
N ARG A 18 -6.29 -6.12 9.75
CA ARG A 18 -6.62 -5.13 8.75
C ARG A 18 -5.92 -5.46 7.44
N ALA A 19 -6.63 -5.31 6.34
CA ALA A 19 -6.06 -5.41 5.01
C ALA A 19 -6.56 -4.27 4.12
N VAL A 20 -5.71 -3.80 3.23
CA VAL A 20 -6.13 -2.94 2.13
C VAL A 20 -6.40 -3.81 0.91
N ILE A 21 -7.53 -3.54 0.25
CA ILE A 21 -7.87 -4.10 -1.05
C ILE A 21 -7.83 -2.96 -2.05
N LEU A 22 -6.98 -3.07 -3.07
CA LEU A 22 -7.09 -2.24 -4.26
C LEU A 22 -7.96 -2.97 -5.27
N ARG A 23 -9.20 -2.51 -5.43
CA ARG A 23 -10.09 -2.97 -6.50
C ARG A 23 -9.72 -2.24 -7.78
N GLN A 24 -9.17 -2.97 -8.74
CA GLN A 24 -8.85 -2.46 -10.06
C GLN A 24 -9.94 -2.87 -11.05
N GLY A 25 -10.50 -1.91 -11.77
CA GLY A 25 -11.30 -2.18 -12.96
C GLY A 25 -10.61 -1.77 -14.26
N PRO A 26 -11.39 -1.61 -15.35
CA PRO A 26 -10.88 -1.15 -16.63
C PRO A 26 -10.21 0.23 -16.54
N ALA A 27 -9.38 0.54 -17.55
CA ALA A 27 -8.90 1.91 -17.79
C ALA A 27 -8.21 2.62 -16.61
N ARG A 28 -7.43 1.88 -15.80
CA ARG A 28 -6.66 2.43 -14.65
C ARG A 28 -7.57 3.05 -13.59
N GLN A 29 -8.74 2.45 -13.35
CA GLN A 29 -9.62 2.87 -12.27
C GLN A 29 -9.45 1.97 -11.06
N PHE A 30 -9.09 2.58 -9.93
CA PHE A 30 -8.82 1.90 -8.67
C PHE A 30 -9.75 2.44 -7.58
N ARG A 31 -10.22 1.54 -6.71
CA ARG A 31 -10.82 1.90 -5.42
C ARG A 31 -9.97 1.33 -4.31
N MET A 32 -9.70 2.12 -3.29
CA MET A 32 -9.13 1.61 -2.04
C MET A 32 -10.26 1.21 -1.11
N ILE A 33 -10.15 0.03 -0.53
CA ILE A 33 -11.11 -0.54 0.40
C ILE A 33 -10.31 -1.04 1.60
N LEU A 34 -10.78 -0.72 2.80
CA LEU A 34 -10.25 -1.30 4.03
C LEU A 34 -11.10 -2.50 4.42
N TRP A 35 -10.46 -3.60 4.75
CA TRP A 35 -11.09 -4.83 5.20
C TRP A 35 -10.60 -5.15 6.62
N HIS A 36 -11.54 -5.32 7.55
CA HIS A 36 -11.27 -5.88 8.88
C HIS A 36 -11.38 -7.40 8.78
N THR A 37 -10.25 -8.09 8.82
CA THR A 37 -10.12 -9.52 8.45
C THR A 37 -10.65 -10.49 9.50
N ASP A 38 -10.88 -9.99 10.71
CA ASP A 38 -11.45 -10.71 11.85
C ASP A 38 -12.99 -10.76 11.81
N THR A 39 -13.64 -9.70 11.32
CA THR A 39 -15.11 -9.61 11.26
C THR A 39 -15.69 -9.62 9.85
N ASP A 40 -14.83 -9.65 8.82
CA ASP A 40 -15.21 -9.42 7.42
C ASP A 40 -16.02 -8.12 7.20
N ALA A 41 -15.73 -7.09 8.00
CA ALA A 41 -16.29 -5.76 7.77
C ALA A 41 -15.45 -5.03 6.72
N PHE A 42 -16.13 -4.27 5.85
CA PHE A 42 -15.47 -3.52 4.78
C PHE A 42 -15.86 -2.05 4.79
N GLU A 43 -14.86 -1.19 4.62
CA GLU A 43 -15.04 0.25 4.43
C GLU A 43 -14.63 0.62 3.00
N ASP A 44 -15.62 0.94 2.18
CA ASP A 44 -15.39 1.28 0.78
C ASP A 44 -14.98 2.75 0.62
N GLY A 45 -13.70 3.00 0.34
CA GLY A 45 -13.16 4.34 0.29
C GLY A 45 -13.06 4.94 -1.11
N GLN A 46 -11.98 5.71 -1.31
CA GLN A 46 -11.82 6.65 -2.41
C GLN A 46 -11.55 5.95 -3.75
N TRP A 47 -12.18 6.49 -4.80
CA TRP A 47 -11.86 6.17 -6.19
C TRP A 47 -10.71 7.03 -6.72
N VAL A 48 -9.93 6.46 -7.62
CA VAL A 48 -8.98 7.19 -8.44
C VAL A 48 -8.93 6.63 -9.85
N LYS A 49 -8.91 7.50 -10.85
CA LYS A 49 -8.77 7.14 -12.27
C LYS A 49 -7.36 7.42 -12.76
N ARG A 50 -6.36 6.76 -12.18
CA ARG A 50 -4.92 6.90 -12.48
C ARG A 50 -4.22 5.54 -12.36
N LYS A 51 -3.05 5.39 -12.99
CA LYS A 51 -2.31 4.12 -12.92
C LYS A 51 -1.69 3.99 -11.54
N VAL A 52 -2.15 3.02 -10.75
CA VAL A 52 -1.47 2.54 -9.55
C VAL A 52 -0.64 1.31 -9.92
N TYR A 53 0.60 1.27 -9.44
CA TYR A 53 1.49 0.11 -9.56
C TYR A 53 1.34 -0.73 -8.30
N THR A 54 0.54 -1.79 -8.39
CA THR A 54 0.10 -2.56 -7.23
C THR A 54 1.24 -3.36 -6.60
N GLU A 55 2.24 -3.72 -7.39
CA GLU A 55 3.48 -4.33 -6.94
C GLU A 55 4.42 -3.36 -6.18
N ARG A 56 4.10 -2.06 -6.17
CA ARG A 56 4.89 -1.00 -5.50
C ARG A 56 4.09 -0.31 -4.38
N CYS A 57 3.20 -1.07 -3.75
CA CYS A 57 2.38 -0.61 -2.64
C CYS A 57 2.65 -1.44 -1.38
N ALA A 58 2.46 -0.84 -0.20
CA ALA A 58 2.66 -1.52 1.08
C ALA A 58 1.73 -0.95 2.15
N ILE A 59 1.28 -1.81 3.07
CA ILE A 59 0.50 -1.41 4.25
C ILE A 59 1.41 -1.38 5.49
N SER A 60 1.17 -0.46 6.42
CA SER A 60 1.89 -0.44 7.68
C SER A 60 1.54 -1.67 8.54
N PRO A 61 2.42 -2.13 9.44
CA PRO A 61 2.15 -3.31 10.26
C PRO A 61 0.88 -3.21 11.10
N ASP A 62 0.53 -2.00 11.56
CA ASP A 62 -0.69 -1.70 12.32
C ASP A 62 -1.93 -1.43 11.44
N GLY A 63 -1.78 -1.49 10.12
CA GLY A 63 -2.84 -1.25 9.15
C GLY A 63 -3.35 0.18 9.05
N ARG A 64 -2.69 1.16 9.69
CA ARG A 64 -3.16 2.56 9.75
C ARG A 64 -2.71 3.42 8.58
N HIS A 65 -1.64 3.04 7.89
CA HIS A 65 -1.07 3.79 6.78
C HIS A 65 -0.83 2.88 5.58
N PHE A 66 -0.81 3.50 4.40
CA PHE A 66 -0.58 2.80 3.15
C PHE A 66 0.34 3.62 2.26
N ILE A 67 1.33 2.96 1.68
CA ILE A 67 2.20 3.49 0.63
C ILE A 67 1.67 3.03 -0.71
N TYR A 68 1.57 3.95 -1.67
CA TYR A 68 1.27 3.61 -3.06
C TYR A 68 2.15 4.40 -4.03
N PHE A 69 2.47 3.77 -5.16
CA PHE A 69 3.10 4.43 -6.30
C PHE A 69 2.08 4.66 -7.41
N MET A 70 2.02 5.89 -7.91
CA MET A 70 1.05 6.32 -8.91
C MET A 70 1.71 7.05 -10.07
N LEU A 71 1.26 6.75 -11.29
CA LEU A 71 1.50 7.54 -12.50
C LEU A 71 0.22 8.30 -12.84
N ASP A 72 0.27 9.63 -12.76
CA ASP A 72 -0.83 10.51 -13.12
C ASP A 72 -0.62 11.30 -14.43
N GLY A 73 0.61 11.30 -14.95
CA GLY A 73 0.99 11.87 -16.24
C GLY A 73 1.07 13.41 -16.27
N LYS A 74 0.95 14.08 -15.11
CA LYS A 74 1.07 15.54 -15.01
C LYS A 74 2.54 15.95 -14.83
N TRP A 75 3.35 15.78 -15.87
CA TRP A 75 4.81 15.97 -15.81
C TRP A 75 5.28 17.39 -15.45
N HIS A 76 4.43 18.40 -15.63
CA HIS A 76 4.73 19.80 -15.27
C HIS A 76 4.19 20.21 -13.89
N ALA A 77 3.52 19.30 -13.18
CA ALA A 77 3.10 19.56 -11.80
C ALA A 77 4.23 19.26 -10.82
N GLU A 78 4.11 19.76 -9.59
CA GLU A 78 5.09 19.55 -8.51
C GLU A 78 5.34 18.07 -8.18
N ALA A 79 4.34 17.21 -8.44
CA ALA A 79 4.45 15.76 -8.28
C ALA A 79 5.17 15.05 -9.45
N GLU A 80 5.60 15.79 -10.47
CA GLU A 80 6.39 15.32 -11.62
C GLU A 80 5.79 14.12 -12.36
N GLY A 81 4.46 14.05 -12.46
CA GLY A 81 3.73 13.04 -13.25
C GLY A 81 3.75 11.60 -12.71
N ALA A 82 4.71 11.25 -11.87
CA ALA A 82 4.81 9.97 -11.17
C ALA A 82 5.38 10.18 -9.76
N TYR A 83 4.78 9.56 -8.76
CA TYR A 83 5.13 9.81 -7.35
C TYR A 83 4.79 8.65 -6.43
N THR A 84 5.52 8.58 -5.32
CA THR A 84 5.20 7.72 -4.18
C THR A 84 4.47 8.55 -3.13
N ALA A 85 3.40 8.02 -2.54
CA ALA A 85 2.67 8.72 -1.48
C ALA A 85 2.34 7.81 -0.31
N VAL A 86 2.18 8.43 0.86
CA VAL A 86 1.66 7.80 2.09
C VAL A 86 0.28 8.35 2.38
N CYS A 87 -0.69 7.50 2.67
CA CYS A 87 -2.06 7.90 3.01
C CYS A 87 -2.61 7.09 4.20
N ARG A 88 -3.86 7.39 4.60
CA ARG A 88 -4.64 6.54 5.51
C ARG A 88 -5.69 5.78 4.71
N PRO A 89 -5.75 4.45 4.82
CA PRO A 89 -6.87 3.69 4.31
C PRO A 89 -8.20 4.18 4.90
N PRO A 90 -9.29 4.17 4.13
CA PRO A 90 -9.39 3.71 2.74
C PRO A 90 -9.27 4.85 1.69
N HIS A 91 -8.45 5.87 1.92
CA HIS A 91 -8.32 7.03 1.04
C HIS A 91 -6.99 7.09 0.28
N PHE A 92 -6.99 7.62 -0.94
CA PHE A 92 -5.78 8.00 -1.69
C PHE A 92 -5.32 9.44 -1.37
N THR A 93 -5.92 10.10 -0.39
CA THR A 93 -5.52 11.45 0.01
C THR A 93 -4.16 11.37 0.71
N ALA A 94 -3.15 11.94 0.05
CA ALA A 94 -1.76 11.85 0.47
C ALA A 94 -1.50 12.71 1.73
N LEU A 95 -0.88 12.09 2.73
CA LEU A 95 -0.27 12.74 3.89
C LEU A 95 1.18 13.14 3.60
N ALA A 96 1.87 12.37 2.78
CA ALA A 96 3.20 12.66 2.26
C ALA A 96 3.22 12.29 0.77
N LEU A 97 3.95 13.06 -0.04
CA LEU A 97 4.12 12.80 -1.46
C LEU A 97 5.55 13.09 -1.87
N PHE A 98 6.17 12.10 -2.52
CA PHE A 98 7.55 12.13 -2.99
C PHE A 98 7.55 12.08 -4.53
N PRO A 99 7.84 13.20 -5.22
CA PRO A 99 7.94 13.23 -6.68
C PRO A 99 9.02 12.27 -7.17
N GLU A 100 8.73 11.48 -8.22
CA GLU A 100 9.68 10.53 -8.81
C GLU A 100 10.12 10.96 -10.22
N GLY A 101 9.27 11.67 -10.97
CA GLY A 101 9.60 12.15 -12.32
C GLY A 101 9.68 11.06 -13.39
N SER A 102 9.57 9.78 -13.01
CA SER A 102 9.66 8.64 -13.92
C SER A 102 8.98 7.39 -13.33
N THR A 103 8.98 6.29 -14.08
CA THR A 103 8.46 4.98 -13.60
C THR A 103 9.55 3.93 -13.37
N TRP A 104 10.82 4.35 -13.39
CA TRP A 104 11.98 3.48 -13.14
C TRP A 104 12.14 3.18 -11.64
N GLY A 105 11.81 4.14 -10.77
CA GLY A 105 11.77 3.98 -9.31
C GLY A 105 10.34 3.89 -8.76
N GLY A 106 10.11 4.49 -7.59
CA GLY A 106 8.79 4.56 -6.97
C GLY A 106 8.44 3.38 -6.05
N GLY A 107 7.50 3.62 -5.14
CA GLY A 107 7.10 2.66 -4.12
C GLY A 107 7.89 2.79 -2.83
N GLY A 108 7.61 1.88 -1.91
CA GLY A 108 8.21 1.89 -0.58
C GLY A 108 7.67 0.76 0.28
N GLU A 109 8.19 0.66 1.50
CA GLU A 109 7.80 -0.34 2.48
C GLU A 109 7.86 0.24 3.89
N PHE A 110 7.05 -0.32 4.78
CA PHE A 110 7.08 0.03 6.20
C PHE A 110 8.08 -0.84 6.95
N ILE A 111 8.93 -0.20 7.74
CA ILE A 111 9.84 -0.86 8.67
C ILE A 111 9.08 -1.23 9.95
N ASP A 112 8.31 -0.29 10.47
CA ASP A 112 7.36 -0.44 11.57
C ASP A 112 6.17 0.54 11.39
N ALA A 113 5.36 0.74 12.42
CA ALA A 113 4.20 1.64 12.37
C ALA A 113 4.57 3.15 12.21
N ARG A 114 5.83 3.52 12.44
CA ARG A 114 6.33 4.91 12.39
C ARG A 114 7.37 5.12 11.30
N HIS A 115 8.20 4.12 11.02
CA HIS A 115 9.31 4.24 10.10
C HIS A 115 9.02 3.54 8.78
N PHE A 116 9.36 4.18 7.68
CA PHE A 116 9.21 3.63 6.33
C PHE A 116 10.35 4.08 5.43
N VAL A 117 10.57 3.36 4.33
CA VAL A 117 11.42 3.81 3.22
C VAL A 117 10.53 4.04 2.00
N ALA A 118 10.81 5.08 1.23
CA ALA A 118 10.07 5.39 0.01
C ALA A 118 11.00 6.05 -1.01
N SER A 119 10.80 5.73 -2.29
CA SER A 119 11.49 6.35 -3.42
C SER A 119 10.90 7.72 -3.75
N GLY A 120 11.72 8.57 -4.37
CA GLY A 120 11.37 9.91 -4.81
C GLY A 120 12.10 11.02 -4.04
N GLY A 121 11.84 12.26 -4.47
CA GLY A 121 12.41 13.50 -3.92
C GLY A 121 11.91 13.85 -2.51
N GLY A 122 11.96 15.13 -2.16
CA GLY A 122 11.46 15.61 -0.86
C GLY A 122 9.95 15.42 -0.69
N ASP A 123 9.48 15.38 0.56
CA ASP A 123 8.04 15.42 0.83
C ASP A 123 7.48 16.81 0.51
N ILE A 124 6.58 16.90 -0.48
CA ILE A 124 5.96 18.17 -0.87
C ILE A 124 4.64 18.45 -0.11
N ILE A 125 4.17 17.53 0.74
CA ILE A 125 2.95 17.70 1.54
C ILE A 125 3.25 17.92 3.03
N GLY A 126 4.14 17.12 3.63
CA GLY A 126 4.56 17.31 5.03
C GLY A 126 3.48 17.03 6.10
N GLY A 127 2.41 16.32 5.73
CA GLY A 127 1.24 16.01 6.56
C GLY A 127 1.32 14.67 7.32
N ALA A 128 2.30 13.83 7.04
CA ALA A 128 2.52 12.52 7.67
C ALA A 128 3.11 12.63 9.09
N LYS A 129 2.44 13.35 9.98
CA LYS A 129 2.89 13.55 11.37
C LYS A 129 3.03 12.22 12.11
N GLY A 130 4.14 12.05 12.82
CA GLY A 130 4.46 10.82 13.56
C GLY A 130 5.03 9.68 12.71
N LEU A 131 5.14 9.89 11.39
CA LEU A 131 5.89 9.01 10.50
C LEU A 131 7.24 9.62 10.15
N GLU A 132 8.24 8.77 9.95
CA GLU A 132 9.59 9.16 9.57
C GLU A 132 10.04 8.35 8.35
N ARG A 133 10.39 9.07 7.27
CA ARG A 133 11.03 8.46 6.10
C ARG A 133 12.50 8.24 6.39
N LEU A 134 12.93 6.99 6.33
CA LEU A 134 14.32 6.58 6.45
C LEU A 134 14.97 6.48 5.07
N GLY A 135 16.28 6.71 5.04
CA GLY A 135 17.16 6.38 3.93
C GLY A 135 17.82 5.01 4.10
N ARG A 136 18.45 4.54 3.02
CA ARG A 136 19.29 3.33 3.03
C ARG A 136 20.73 3.72 2.75
N ALA A 137 21.64 3.20 3.55
CA ALA A 137 23.09 3.27 3.41
C ALA A 137 23.68 1.86 3.46
N ALA A 138 24.94 1.70 3.07
CA ALA A 138 25.65 0.45 3.23
C ALA A 138 25.69 0.05 4.72
N PRO A 139 25.32 -1.19 5.10
CA PRO A 139 25.42 -1.64 6.47
C PRO A 139 26.86 -1.57 7.00
N THR A 140 27.00 -1.18 8.27
CA THR A 140 28.28 -1.17 9.01
C THR A 140 28.14 -1.93 10.33
N PRO A 141 29.22 -2.27 11.05
CA PRO A 141 29.11 -2.84 12.39
C PRO A 141 28.28 -1.98 13.36
N GLU A 142 28.37 -0.66 13.24
CA GLU A 142 27.63 0.31 14.06
C GLU A 142 26.17 0.50 13.60
N ASN A 143 25.89 0.23 12.32
CA ASN A 143 24.56 0.27 11.72
C ASN A 143 24.30 -0.95 10.82
N ALA A 144 24.13 -2.11 11.44
CA ALA A 144 23.89 -3.37 10.72
C ALA A 144 22.61 -3.35 9.86
N THR A 145 21.64 -2.49 10.16
CA THR A 145 20.41 -2.37 9.35
C THR A 145 20.60 -1.55 8.07
N GLY A 146 21.65 -0.72 8.01
CA GLY A 146 21.83 0.26 6.95
C GLY A 146 20.76 1.37 6.91
N LEU A 147 19.82 1.41 7.86
CA LEU A 147 18.76 2.43 7.89
C LEU A 147 19.24 3.69 8.58
N VAL A 148 19.01 4.84 7.93
CA VAL A 148 19.47 6.16 8.40
C VAL A 148 18.33 7.18 8.38
N ARG A 149 18.40 8.15 9.28
CA ARG A 149 17.53 9.34 9.28
C ARG A 149 17.96 10.29 8.16
N ALA A 150 17.18 11.35 7.93
CA ALA A 150 17.49 12.35 6.91
C ALA A 150 18.82 13.10 7.16
N ASP A 151 19.26 13.20 8.41
CA ASP A 151 20.54 13.80 8.80
C ASP A 151 21.75 12.83 8.66
N GLY A 152 21.52 11.60 8.20
CA GLY A 152 22.54 10.56 8.04
C GLY A 152 22.83 9.76 9.31
N SER A 153 22.27 10.12 10.46
CA SER A 153 22.43 9.35 11.69
C SER A 153 21.65 8.02 11.62
N ARG A 154 22.07 7.02 12.41
CA ARG A 154 21.41 5.72 12.46
C ARG A 154 19.96 5.85 12.93
N ALA A 155 19.04 5.15 12.27
CA ALA A 155 17.65 5.07 12.70
C ALA A 155 17.54 4.43 14.10
N ALA A 156 16.82 5.09 15.02
CA ALA A 156 16.57 4.58 16.36
C ALA A 156 15.37 3.59 16.33
N LEU A 157 15.65 2.34 16.02
CA LEU A 157 14.64 1.27 15.95
C LEU A 157 14.53 0.51 17.27
N ALA A 158 13.32 0.05 17.58
CA ALA A 158 13.11 -0.82 18.73
C ALA A 158 13.87 -2.16 18.57
N PRO A 159 14.34 -2.81 19.66
CA PRO A 159 15.15 -4.02 19.56
C PRO A 159 14.49 -5.16 18.77
N ASP A 160 13.18 -5.35 18.92
CA ASP A 160 12.37 -6.34 18.20
C ASP A 160 12.28 -6.03 16.70
N VAL A 161 12.08 -4.76 16.33
CA VAL A 161 12.10 -4.30 14.94
C VAL A 161 13.47 -4.57 14.31
N ARG A 162 14.55 -4.26 15.04
CA ARG A 162 15.92 -4.51 14.57
C ARG A 162 16.19 -6.00 14.40
N HIS A 163 15.82 -6.83 15.38
CA HIS A 163 15.96 -8.28 15.28
C HIS A 163 15.24 -8.83 14.05
N ARG A 164 13.99 -8.43 13.85
CA ARG A 164 13.18 -8.81 12.68
C ARG A 164 13.81 -8.39 11.35
N LEU A 165 14.42 -7.21 11.26
CA LEU A 165 15.08 -6.76 10.03
C LEU A 165 16.35 -7.57 9.71
N LEU A 166 17.09 -8.01 10.73
CA LEU A 166 18.38 -8.68 10.55
C LEU A 166 18.22 -10.19 10.40
N GLU A 167 17.38 -10.80 11.23
CA GLU A 167 17.22 -12.26 11.31
C GLU A 167 15.97 -12.75 10.57
N GLY A 168 15.05 -11.84 10.22
CA GLY A 168 13.70 -12.18 9.79
C GLY A 168 12.80 -12.57 10.96
N ASP A 169 11.49 -12.55 10.72
CA ASP A 169 10.46 -13.02 11.66
C ASP A 169 9.62 -14.17 11.08
N GLY A 170 9.95 -14.63 9.86
CA GLY A 170 9.18 -15.63 9.14
C GLY A 170 7.79 -15.18 8.72
N TRP A 171 7.41 -13.91 8.93
CA TRP A 171 6.07 -13.44 8.61
C TRP A 171 5.82 -13.49 7.10
N ARG A 172 4.65 -14.00 6.74
CA ARG A 172 4.14 -13.99 5.37
C ARG A 172 2.68 -13.53 5.41
N PRO A 173 2.24 -12.72 4.43
CA PRO A 173 0.82 -12.39 4.32
C PRO A 173 0.03 -13.70 4.10
N PRO A 174 -1.18 -13.84 4.68
CA PRO A 174 -2.00 -15.05 4.62
C PRO A 174 -2.66 -15.27 3.25
N LEU A 175 -1.91 -15.07 2.17
CA LEU A 175 -2.41 -15.22 0.79
C LEU A 175 -2.84 -16.66 0.47
N ASP A 176 -2.30 -17.63 1.21
CA ASP A 176 -2.69 -19.04 1.15
C ASP A 176 -4.09 -19.30 1.72
N ARG A 177 -4.66 -18.36 2.49
CA ARG A 177 -6.01 -18.49 3.09
C ARG A 177 -7.11 -17.87 2.24
N TYR A 178 -6.74 -17.11 1.21
CA TYR A 178 -7.68 -16.33 0.42
C TYR A 178 -7.50 -16.59 -1.08
N ASP A 179 -8.55 -16.32 -1.85
CA ASP A 179 -8.53 -16.35 -3.31
C ASP A 179 -9.30 -15.14 -3.85
N THR A 180 -8.93 -14.66 -5.04
CA THR A 180 -9.64 -13.59 -5.74
C THR A 180 -9.97 -14.05 -7.14
N GLN A 181 -11.26 -14.19 -7.46
CA GLN A 181 -11.71 -14.67 -8.76
C GLN A 181 -12.74 -13.71 -9.34
N GLY A 182 -12.42 -13.12 -10.50
CA GLY A 182 -13.37 -12.26 -11.22
C GLY A 182 -13.85 -11.01 -10.46
N GLY A 183 -13.12 -10.55 -9.44
CA GLY A 183 -13.55 -9.44 -8.58
C GLY A 183 -14.31 -9.89 -7.32
N CYS A 184 -14.42 -11.18 -7.07
CA CYS A 184 -14.91 -11.73 -5.81
C CYS A 184 -13.74 -12.14 -4.92
N LEU A 185 -13.87 -11.90 -3.62
CA LEU A 185 -12.94 -12.33 -2.58
C LEU A 185 -13.50 -13.57 -1.89
N TYR A 186 -12.67 -14.60 -1.77
CA TYR A 186 -13.01 -15.88 -1.14
C TYR A 186 -12.05 -16.22 -0.01
N ARG A 187 -12.57 -16.93 0.99
CA ARG A 187 -11.79 -17.64 2.00
C ARG A 187 -11.65 -19.11 1.59
N ARG A 188 -10.47 -19.68 1.74
CA ARG A 188 -10.24 -21.11 1.50
C ARG A 188 -10.62 -21.90 2.76
N HIS A 189 -11.45 -22.93 2.59
CA HIS A 189 -11.88 -23.82 3.65
C HIS A 189 -11.87 -25.27 3.15
N GLY A 190 -10.97 -26.09 3.68
CA GLY A 190 -10.76 -27.45 3.15
C GLY A 190 -10.48 -27.41 1.64
N GLY A 191 -10.95 -28.41 0.90
CA GLY A 191 -10.86 -28.42 -0.56
C GLY A 191 -11.77 -27.41 -1.28
N GLY A 192 -12.41 -26.47 -0.57
CA GLY A 192 -13.40 -25.53 -1.11
C GLY A 192 -13.09 -24.05 -0.83
N MET A 193 -13.99 -23.19 -1.31
CA MET A 193 -13.93 -21.74 -1.16
C MET A 193 -15.28 -21.19 -0.71
N GLU A 194 -15.25 -20.29 0.27
CA GLU A 194 -16.39 -19.54 0.78
C GLU A 194 -16.32 -18.10 0.26
N LEU A 195 -17.40 -17.57 -0.31
CA LEU A 195 -17.45 -16.18 -0.76
C LEU A 195 -17.49 -15.25 0.46
N ILE A 196 -16.50 -14.36 0.57
CA ILE A 196 -16.50 -13.29 1.59
C ILE A 196 -17.28 -12.09 1.04
N ARG A 197 -16.94 -11.64 -0.18
CA ARG A 197 -17.58 -10.47 -0.79
C ARG A 197 -17.40 -10.43 -2.31
N ASP A 198 -18.47 -10.05 -3.01
CA ASP A 198 -18.47 -9.73 -4.43
C ASP A 198 -18.28 -8.21 -4.64
N PHE A 199 -17.23 -7.81 -5.37
CA PHE A 199 -16.92 -6.40 -5.68
C PHE A 199 -17.27 -6.00 -7.12
N THR A 200 -17.95 -6.88 -7.88
CA THR A 200 -18.31 -6.63 -9.28
C THR A 200 -19.44 -5.63 -9.43
N ALA A 201 -20.41 -5.65 -8.51
CA ALA A 201 -21.57 -4.73 -8.52
C ALA A 201 -21.22 -3.27 -8.16
N MET A 202 -19.97 -2.99 -7.76
CA MET A 202 -19.53 -1.62 -7.49
C MET A 202 -19.45 -0.82 -8.80
N ARG A 203 -20.38 0.14 -8.97
CA ARG A 203 -20.37 1.08 -10.09
C ARG A 203 -19.08 1.89 -10.11
N PHE A 204 -18.56 2.12 -11.31
CA PHE A 204 -17.40 2.97 -11.49
C PHE A 204 -17.79 4.44 -11.33
N GLU A 205 -16.89 5.23 -10.74
CA GLU A 205 -17.08 6.67 -10.66
C GLU A 205 -17.20 7.26 -12.07
N GLY A 206 -18.32 7.95 -12.34
CA GLY A 206 -18.65 8.57 -13.63
C GLY A 206 -19.55 7.74 -14.56
N GLU A 207 -20.00 6.54 -14.17
CA GLU A 207 -21.05 5.82 -14.91
C GLU A 207 -22.43 6.42 -14.58
N ALA A 208 -23.16 6.85 -15.62
CA ALA A 208 -24.57 7.25 -15.47
C ALA A 208 -25.42 6.05 -15.02
N PRO A 209 -26.50 6.26 -14.24
CA PRO A 209 -27.45 5.19 -13.97
C PRO A 209 -28.08 4.67 -15.27
N PRO A 210 -28.50 3.39 -15.31
CA PRO A 210 -29.22 2.83 -16.44
C PRO A 210 -30.54 3.55 -16.71
#